data_AF-A0A4Q6ID12-F1
#
_entry.id   AF-A0A4Q6ID12-F1
#
_cell.length_a   1.000
_cell.length_b   1.000
_cell.length_c   1.000
_cell.angle_alpha   90.00
_cell.angle_beta   90.00
_cell.angle_gamma   90.00
#
_symmetry.space_group_name_H-M   'P 1'
#
loop_
_entity.id
_entity.type
_entity.pdbx_description
1 polymer ?
#
loop_
_entity_poly.entity_id
_entity_poly.type
_entity_poly.pdbx_seq_one_letter_code
_entity_poly.pdbx_strand_id
1 'polypeptide(L)'
;MPTDDLVPLVRRTLGAGNVLGIYLHGSATLGGLRPYSDIDVLAVVRHPTTHDQRRSLVEELLRVSGGEGQRPLELTVVVQGEVRPWRYPPNCEFQYGEWLRDDYERGLVPDPGPMPDLAPLLTMVLQGDAPLYGPPPAALLDPV
;
A
#
# COMPACT_ATOMS: atom_id res chain seq x y z
N MET A 1 7.23 5.93 12.69
CA MET A 1 6.49 7.06 12.07
C MET A 1 5.02 6.92 12.43
N PRO A 2 4.31 7.98 12.85
CA PRO A 2 2.85 7.95 12.91
C PRO A 2 2.29 7.79 11.48
N THR A 3 1.13 7.15 11.34
CA THR A 3 0.40 7.01 10.05
C THR A 3 0.16 8.35 9.35
N ASP A 4 0.16 9.44 10.12
CA ASP A 4 -0.08 10.82 9.69
C ASP A 4 0.93 11.30 8.64
N ASP A 5 2.17 10.81 8.66
CA ASP A 5 3.21 11.19 7.69
C ASP A 5 3.17 10.34 6.41
N LEU A 6 2.50 9.19 6.43
CA LEU A 6 2.43 8.28 5.28
C LEU A 6 1.53 8.82 4.17
N VAL A 7 0.38 9.39 4.53
CA VAL A 7 -0.56 9.95 3.55
C VAL A 7 0.10 11.07 2.73
N PRO A 8 0.75 12.09 3.34
CA PRO A 8 1.49 13.11 2.59
C PRO A 8 2.61 12.52 1.72
N LEU A 9 3.35 11.52 2.21
CA LEU A 9 4.42 10.85 1.46
C LEU A 9 3.88 10.19 0.20
N VAL A 10 2.90 9.28 0.34
CA VAL A 10 2.31 8.54 -0.79
C VAL A 10 1.70 9.50 -1.81
N ARG A 11 0.95 10.52 -1.36
CA ARG A 11 0.32 11.50 -2.26
C ARG A 11 1.32 12.38 -2.99
N ARG A 12 2.43 12.78 -2.34
CA ARG A 12 3.49 13.57 -2.99
C ARG A 12 4.20 12.73 -4.05
N THR A 13 4.50 11.47 -3.74
CA THR A 13 5.28 10.60 -4.63
C THR A 13 4.47 10.08 -5.82
N LEU A 14 3.22 9.65 -5.59
CA LEU A 14 2.36 9.09 -6.64
C LEU A 14 1.52 10.14 -7.39
N GLY A 15 1.57 11.40 -6.95
CA GLY A 15 0.78 12.50 -7.47
C GLY A 15 -0.57 12.63 -6.76
N ALA A 16 -0.81 13.80 -6.15
CA ALA A 16 -1.94 14.02 -5.26
C ALA A 16 -3.32 13.83 -5.92
N GLY A 17 -3.42 14.04 -7.24
CA GLY A 17 -4.64 13.80 -8.02
C GLY A 17 -4.78 12.36 -8.56
N ASN A 18 -3.71 11.55 -8.46
CA ASN A 18 -3.74 10.14 -8.87
C ASN A 18 -4.18 9.22 -7.72
N VAL A 19 -3.87 9.57 -6.47
CA VAL A 19 -4.27 8.79 -5.29
C VAL A 19 -5.76 9.01 -4.98
N LEU A 20 -6.53 7.91 -5.02
CA LEU A 20 -7.97 7.92 -4.77
C LEU A 20 -8.31 7.59 -3.31
N GLY A 21 -7.54 6.68 -2.69
CA GLY A 21 -7.75 6.25 -1.31
C GLY A 21 -6.51 5.59 -0.73
N ILE A 22 -6.38 5.67 0.61
CA ILE A 22 -5.33 5.01 1.39
C ILE A 22 -6.00 4.39 2.62
N TYR A 23 -5.75 3.11 2.86
CA TYR A 23 -6.50 2.29 3.81
C TYR A 23 -5.55 1.49 4.70
N LEU A 24 -5.79 1.50 6.02
CA LEU A 24 -5.16 0.55 6.93
C LEU A 24 -5.86 -0.81 6.82
N HIS A 25 -5.09 -1.87 6.99
CA HIS A 25 -5.65 -3.22 7.14
C HIS A 25 -4.80 -4.06 8.11
N GLY A 26 -5.04 -5.37 8.09
CA GLY A 26 -4.26 -6.35 8.86
C GLY A 26 -4.40 -6.16 10.37
N SER A 27 -3.29 -6.30 11.08
CA SER A 27 -3.32 -6.38 12.55
C SER A 27 -3.80 -5.08 13.21
N ALA A 28 -3.64 -3.94 12.54
CA ALA A 28 -4.11 -2.65 13.00
C ALA A 28 -5.64 -2.54 13.05
N THR A 29 -6.35 -3.28 12.19
CA THR A 29 -7.83 -3.23 12.11
C THR A 29 -8.51 -4.42 12.79
N LEU A 30 -7.83 -5.57 12.96
CA LEU A 30 -8.44 -6.83 13.40
C LEU A 30 -8.28 -7.18 14.90
N GLY A 31 -7.60 -6.37 15.71
CA GLY A 31 -7.42 -6.71 17.13
C GLY A 31 -6.43 -5.85 17.91
N GLY A 32 -5.94 -4.76 17.32
CA GLY A 32 -4.99 -3.83 17.93
C GLY A 32 -3.53 -4.17 17.59
N LEU A 33 -2.77 -3.14 17.23
CA LEU A 33 -1.35 -3.21 16.92
C LEU A 33 -0.56 -3.78 18.11
N ARG A 34 0.05 -4.95 17.94
CA ARG A 34 1.03 -5.46 18.91
C ARG A 34 2.33 -4.66 18.80
N PRO A 35 3.21 -4.65 19.82
CA PRO A 35 4.45 -3.87 19.79
C PRO A 35 5.35 -4.10 18.57
N TYR A 36 5.31 -5.32 18.00
CA TYR A 36 6.13 -5.74 16.86
C TYR A 36 5.31 -5.96 15.57
N SER A 37 4.06 -5.52 15.54
CA SER A 37 3.24 -5.59 14.34
C SER A 37 3.66 -4.52 13.33
N ASP A 38 3.63 -4.93 12.07
CA ASP A 38 3.78 -4.08 10.90
C ASP A 38 2.54 -3.18 10.75
N ILE A 39 2.71 -2.07 10.04
CA ILE A 39 1.62 -1.19 9.63
C ILE A 39 1.29 -1.51 8.18
N ASP A 40 0.16 -2.22 7.98
CA ASP A 40 -0.27 -2.69 6.67
C ASP A 40 -1.17 -1.67 5.98
N VAL A 41 -0.79 -1.26 4.77
CA VAL A 41 -1.45 -0.18 4.03
C VAL A 41 -1.71 -0.55 2.58
N LEU A 42 -2.95 -0.32 2.13
CA LEU A 42 -3.33 -0.33 0.72
C LEU A 42 -3.51 1.10 0.22
N ALA A 43 -2.87 1.44 -0.90
CA ALA A 43 -3.19 2.65 -1.67
C ALA A 43 -3.87 2.29 -3.00
N VAL A 44 -4.94 3.01 -3.33
CA VAL A 44 -5.65 2.88 -4.61
C VAL A 44 -5.37 4.10 -5.46
N VAL A 45 -4.82 3.89 -6.66
CA VAL A 45 -4.51 4.94 -7.63
C VAL A 45 -5.39 4.86 -8.86
N ARG A 46 -5.57 6.00 -9.56
CA ARG A 46 -6.38 6.08 -10.78
C ARG A 46 -5.65 5.53 -12.00
N HIS A 47 -4.37 5.83 -12.12
CA HIS A 47 -3.52 5.48 -13.25
C HIS A 47 -2.26 4.76 -12.78
N PRO A 48 -1.70 3.85 -13.61
CA PRO A 48 -0.43 3.19 -13.32
C PRO A 48 0.68 4.18 -12.97
N THR A 49 1.60 3.72 -12.13
CA THR A 49 2.76 4.48 -11.69
C THR A 49 3.86 4.43 -12.75
N THR A 50 4.69 5.47 -12.79
CA THR A 50 5.94 5.43 -13.55
C THR A 50 7.03 4.72 -12.73
N HIS A 51 8.05 4.21 -13.42
CA HIS A 51 9.24 3.66 -12.76
C HIS A 51 9.87 4.66 -11.78
N ASP A 52 9.96 5.94 -12.14
CA ASP A 52 10.51 6.97 -11.26
C ASP A 52 9.66 7.23 -10.01
N GLN A 53 8.33 7.11 -10.12
CA GLN A 53 7.45 7.19 -8.96
C GLN A 53 7.67 6.00 -8.03
N ARG A 54 7.76 4.77 -8.57
CA ARG A 54 8.05 3.57 -7.77
C ARG A 54 9.41 3.66 -7.10
N ARG A 55 10.45 4.09 -7.83
CA ARG A 55 11.80 4.31 -7.28
C ARG A 55 11.79 5.32 -6.14
N SER A 56 11.16 6.48 -6.35
CA SER A 56 11.05 7.51 -5.32
C SER A 56 10.27 7.02 -4.10
N LEU A 57 9.28 6.13 -4.30
CA LEU A 57 8.51 5.55 -3.22
C LEU A 57 9.35 4.58 -2.39
N VAL A 58 10.15 3.71 -3.03
CA VAL A 58 11.13 2.85 -2.34
C VAL A 58 12.10 3.69 -1.51
N GLU A 59 12.71 4.72 -2.11
CA GLU A 59 13.69 5.58 -1.43
C GLU A 59 13.11 6.28 -0.19
N GLU A 60 11.87 6.76 -0.27
CA GLU A 60 11.20 7.41 0.85
C GLU A 60 10.77 6.37 1.92
N LEU A 61 10.28 5.20 1.53
CA LEU A 61 9.84 4.15 2.47
C LEU A 61 11.02 3.54 3.25
N LEU A 62 12.16 3.31 2.60
CA LEU A 62 13.38 2.81 3.27
C LEU A 62 13.83 3.72 4.43
N ARG A 63 13.56 5.03 4.35
CA ARG A 63 13.93 6.03 5.37
C ARG A 63 12.99 6.05 6.58
N VAL A 64 11.73 5.63 6.40
CA VAL A 64 10.66 5.80 7.41
C VAL A 64 10.16 4.50 8.02
N SER A 65 10.54 3.37 7.42
CA SER A 65 10.16 2.02 7.84
C SER A 65 11.32 1.29 8.53
N GLY A 66 11.01 0.47 9.53
CA GLY A 66 11.91 -0.56 10.08
C GLY A 66 13.18 -0.09 10.83
N GLY A 67 13.48 1.21 10.88
CA GLY A 67 14.61 1.76 11.62
C GLY A 67 14.42 1.78 13.15
N GLU A 68 15.45 2.17 13.91
CA GLU A 68 15.36 2.27 15.37
C GLU A 68 14.19 3.18 15.82
N GLY A 69 13.26 2.62 16.59
CA GLY A 69 12.05 3.32 17.04
C GLY A 69 10.95 3.47 15.97
N GLN A 70 11.12 2.89 14.78
CA GLN A 70 10.12 2.86 13.72
C GLN A 70 9.52 1.45 13.59
N ARG A 71 8.22 1.40 13.33
CA ARG A 71 7.55 0.14 13.00
C ARG A 71 7.82 -0.22 11.53
N PRO A 72 7.92 -1.51 11.18
CA PRO A 72 7.86 -1.94 9.80
C PRO A 72 6.58 -1.43 9.12
N LEU A 73 6.71 -1.02 7.86
CA LEU A 73 5.61 -0.64 6.99
C LEU A 73 5.50 -1.66 5.87
N GLU A 74 4.27 -2.07 5.59
CA GLU A 74 3.93 -2.77 4.35
C GLU A 74 3.02 -1.85 3.52
N LEU A 75 3.43 -1.54 2.29
CA LEU A 75 2.63 -0.75 1.37
C LEU A 75 2.36 -1.54 0.10
N THR A 76 1.08 -1.79 -0.18
CA THR A 76 0.61 -2.32 -1.46
C THR A 76 -0.14 -1.23 -2.23
N VAL A 77 0.11 -1.11 -3.53
CA VAL A 77 -0.59 -0.17 -4.41
C VAL A 77 -1.31 -0.95 -5.50
N VAL A 78 -2.55 -0.54 -5.81
CA VAL A 78 -3.34 -1.08 -6.92
C VAL A 78 -3.90 0.04 -7.78
N VAL A 79 -3.99 -0.21 -9.08
CA VAL A 79 -4.75 0.66 -10.00
C VAL A 79 -6.21 0.30 -9.89
N GLN A 80 -7.08 1.28 -9.65
CA GLN A 80 -8.52 1.04 -9.43
C GLN A 80 -9.14 0.21 -10.56
N GLY A 81 -8.81 0.53 -11.81
CA GLY A 81 -9.34 -0.18 -12.99
C GLY A 81 -8.94 -1.65 -13.10
N GLU A 82 -7.89 -2.09 -12.38
CA GLU A 82 -7.42 -3.47 -12.36
C GLU A 82 -8.12 -4.31 -11.27
N VAL A 83 -8.72 -3.66 -10.27
CA VAL A 83 -9.42 -4.30 -9.15
C VAL A 83 -10.93 -3.97 -9.12
N ARG A 84 -11.40 -3.18 -10.08
CA ARG A 84 -12.80 -2.79 -10.24
C ARG A 84 -13.17 -2.61 -11.72
N PRO A 85 -13.95 -3.54 -12.33
CA PRO A 85 -14.52 -4.73 -11.69
C PRO A 85 -13.47 -5.76 -11.29
N TRP A 86 -13.70 -6.49 -10.20
CA TRP A 86 -12.77 -7.50 -9.71
C TRP A 86 -12.55 -8.66 -10.70
N ARG A 87 -11.29 -9.10 -10.87
CA ARG A 87 -10.88 -10.23 -11.71
C ARG A 87 -9.65 -10.94 -11.13
N TYR A 88 -9.58 -12.26 -11.32
CA TYR A 88 -8.46 -13.08 -10.87
C TYR A 88 -7.61 -13.63 -12.05
N PRO A 89 -6.27 -13.66 -11.95
CA PRO A 89 -5.46 -13.09 -10.87
C PRO A 89 -5.40 -11.55 -10.98
N PRO A 90 -5.36 -10.84 -9.85
CA PRO A 90 -5.24 -9.38 -9.86
C PRO A 90 -3.79 -8.96 -10.10
N ASN A 91 -3.61 -7.75 -10.65
CA ASN A 91 -2.31 -7.11 -10.79
C ASN A 91 -2.04 -6.17 -9.62
N CYS A 92 -0.89 -6.34 -8.99
CA CYS A 92 -0.31 -5.37 -8.07
C CYS A 92 0.48 -4.34 -8.86
N GLU A 93 0.32 -3.07 -8.52
CA GLU A 93 1.05 -1.97 -9.16
C GLU A 93 2.41 -1.74 -8.49
N PHE A 94 2.48 -1.94 -7.17
CA PHE A 94 3.69 -1.77 -6.37
C PHE A 94 3.51 -2.46 -5.03
N GLN A 95 4.56 -3.10 -4.53
CA GLN A 95 4.60 -3.62 -3.16
C GLN A 95 5.92 -3.24 -2.50
N TYR A 96 5.84 -2.83 -1.24
CA TYR A 96 6.98 -2.64 -0.35
C TYR A 96 6.74 -3.41 0.94
N GLY A 97 7.79 -4.04 1.44
CA GLY A 97 7.83 -4.66 2.75
C GLY A 97 9.28 -4.91 3.19
N GLU A 98 9.50 -4.98 4.50
CA GLU A 98 10.84 -5.09 5.08
C GLU A 98 11.59 -6.36 4.66
N TRP A 99 10.87 -7.42 4.27
CA TRP A 99 11.48 -8.67 3.78
C TRP A 99 12.23 -8.50 2.44
N LEU A 100 12.02 -7.40 1.71
CA LEU A 100 12.75 -7.05 0.47
C LEU A 100 13.74 -5.89 0.67
N ARG A 101 13.97 -5.44 1.91
CA ARG A 101 14.84 -4.29 2.20
C ARG A 101 16.21 -4.39 1.53
N ASP A 102 16.89 -5.52 1.67
CA ASP A 102 18.24 -5.72 1.10
C ASP A 102 18.27 -5.54 -0.42
N ASP A 103 17.21 -5.96 -1.11
CA ASP A 103 17.10 -5.79 -2.56
C ASP A 103 16.83 -4.33 -2.94
N TYR A 104 15.96 -3.66 -2.18
CA TYR A 104 15.68 -2.23 -2.36
C TYR A 104 16.91 -1.36 -2.09
N GLU A 105 17.71 -1.67 -1.07
CA GLU A 105 18.98 -0.99 -0.79
C GLU A 105 20.02 -1.20 -1.90
N ARG A 106 19.92 -2.29 -2.67
CA ARG A 106 20.71 -2.55 -3.88
C ARG A 106 20.16 -1.87 -5.13
N GLY A 107 19.05 -1.13 -5.02
CA GLY A 107 18.45 -0.38 -6.10
C GLY A 107 17.36 -1.14 -6.87
N LEU A 108 16.82 -2.24 -6.33
CA LEU A 108 15.63 -2.87 -6.90
C LEU A 108 14.47 -1.86 -6.88
N VAL A 109 13.75 -1.78 -8.00
CA VAL A 109 12.46 -1.10 -8.10
C VAL A 109 11.44 -2.17 -8.48
N PRO A 110 10.39 -2.39 -7.68
CA PRO A 110 9.42 -3.43 -7.98
C PRO A 110 8.63 -3.03 -9.24
N ASP A 111 8.43 -3.99 -10.14
CA ASP A 111 7.57 -3.81 -11.31
C ASP A 111 6.15 -4.33 -11.04
N PRO A 112 5.13 -3.77 -11.71
CA PRO A 112 3.78 -4.29 -11.63
C PRO A 112 3.70 -5.75 -12.09
N GLY A 113 2.85 -6.55 -11.44
CA GLY A 113 2.68 -7.94 -11.81
C GLY A 113 1.56 -8.67 -11.05
N PRO A 114 1.25 -9.91 -11.45
CA PRO A 114 0.21 -10.71 -10.81
C PRO A 114 0.51 -10.97 -9.33
N MET A 115 -0.47 -10.75 -8.46
CA MET A 115 -0.36 -10.98 -7.02
C MET A 115 -1.62 -11.64 -6.46
N PRO A 116 -1.70 -12.99 -6.44
CA PRO A 116 -2.86 -13.71 -5.91
C PRO A 116 -3.30 -13.25 -4.51
N ASP A 117 -2.35 -12.84 -3.66
CA ASP A 117 -2.59 -12.40 -2.28
C ASP A 117 -3.33 -11.06 -2.15
N LEU A 118 -3.52 -10.32 -3.25
CA LEU A 118 -4.42 -9.17 -3.27
C LEU A 118 -5.87 -9.57 -2.95
N ALA A 119 -6.30 -10.79 -3.31
CA ALA A 119 -7.67 -11.26 -3.05
C ALA A 119 -8.03 -11.24 -1.54
N PRO A 120 -7.28 -11.91 -0.65
CA PRO A 120 -7.52 -11.79 0.79
C PRO A 120 -7.21 -10.38 1.32
N LEU A 121 -6.22 -9.67 0.77
CA LEU A 121 -5.89 -8.30 1.19
C LEU A 121 -7.07 -7.33 0.99
N LEU A 122 -7.66 -7.31 -0.21
CA LEU A 122 -8.81 -6.45 -0.50
C LEU A 122 -10.01 -6.80 0.38
N THR A 123 -10.20 -8.08 0.70
CA THR A 123 -11.24 -8.53 1.63
C THR A 123 -11.00 -7.94 3.03
N MET A 124 -9.76 -7.98 3.53
CA MET A 124 -9.40 -7.37 4.83
C MET A 124 -9.61 -5.85 4.82
N VAL A 125 -9.26 -5.16 3.74
CA VAL A 125 -9.48 -3.71 3.60
C VAL A 125 -10.98 -3.37 3.61
N LEU A 126 -11.78 -4.10 2.85
CA LEU A 126 -13.24 -3.91 2.79
C LEU A 126 -13.91 -4.18 4.14
N GLN A 127 -13.48 -5.21 4.87
CA GLN A 127 -14.01 -5.54 6.19
C GLN A 127 -13.53 -4.57 7.28
N GLY A 128 -12.29 -4.10 7.17
CA GLY A 128 -11.67 -3.20 8.16
C GLY A 128 -12.20 -1.77 8.10
N ASP A 129 -12.63 -1.30 6.92
CA ASP A 129 -13.20 0.03 6.68
C ASP A 129 -12.46 1.18 7.43
N ALA A 130 -11.13 1.19 7.30
CA ALA A 130 -10.24 2.09 8.03
C ALA A 130 -9.53 3.08 7.08
N PRO A 131 -10.23 4.09 6.54
CA PRO A 131 -9.63 5.07 5.65
C PRO A 131 -8.67 6.00 6.39
N LEU A 132 -7.43 6.09 5.89
CA LEU A 132 -6.51 7.18 6.21
C LEU A 132 -6.73 8.39 5.28
N TYR A 133 -7.18 8.13 4.05
CA TYR A 133 -7.49 9.14 3.05
C TYR A 133 -8.48 8.61 2.01
N GLY A 134 -9.34 9.49 1.48
CA GLY A 134 -10.31 9.15 0.45
C GLY A 134 -11.66 8.67 1.01
N PRO A 135 -12.58 8.21 0.14
CA PRO A 135 -13.87 7.65 0.55
C PRO A 135 -13.70 6.26 1.18
N PRO A 136 -14.76 5.69 1.80
CA PRO A 136 -14.75 4.31 2.28
C PRO A 136 -14.27 3.32 1.20
N PRO A 137 -13.57 2.22 1.54
CA PRO A 137 -13.00 1.29 0.56
C PRO A 137 -14.04 0.74 -0.42
N ALA A 138 -15.26 0.46 0.04
CA ALA A 138 -16.37 -0.02 -0.79
C ALA A 138 -16.80 0.96 -1.91
N ALA A 139 -16.39 2.22 -1.84
CA ALA A 139 -16.61 3.18 -2.92
C ALA A 139 -15.60 3.02 -4.07
N LEU A 140 -14.43 2.42 -3.82
CA LEU A 140 -13.34 2.29 -4.79
C LEU A 140 -13.05 0.86 -5.20
N LEU A 141 -13.36 -0.13 -4.36
CA LEU A 141 -13.05 -1.55 -4.53
C LEU A 141 -14.35 -2.36 -4.63
N ASP A 142 -14.36 -3.38 -5.48
CA ASP A 142 -15.43 -4.38 -5.50
C ASP A 142 -15.09 -5.54 -4.52
N PRO A 143 -16.10 -6.23 -3.97
CA PRO A 143 -15.89 -7.49 -3.26
C PRO A 143 -15.21 -8.55 -4.15
N VAL A 144 -14.38 -9.38 -3.51
CA VAL A 144 -13.57 -10.45 -4.14
C VAL A 144 -14.35 -11.75 -4.30
#